data_AF-A0A847A8M7-F1
#
_entry.id   AF-A0A847A8M7-F1
#
_cell.length_a   1.000
_cell.length_b   1.000
_cell.length_c   1.000
_cell.angle_alpha   90.00
_cell.angle_beta   90.00
_cell.angle_gamma   90.00
#
_symmetry.space_group_name_H-M   'P 1'
#
loop_
_entity.id
_entity.type
_entity.pdbx_description
1 polymer ?
#
loop_
_entity_poly.entity_id
_entity_poly.type
_entity_poly.pdbx_seq_one_letter_code
_entity_poly.pdbx_strand_id
1 'polypeptide(L)'
;MKDFFSAAKDRRTYYGISGESPVSDDRIKEIVYFAVKHAPSAFNCQSGRAVLLLGDHHDGFWHIVREALRKIVPAERFGPTDKKIDGFAAGYGTVLFFEDKR
;
A
#
# COMPACT_ATOMS: atom_id res chain seq x y z
N MET A 1 -7.53 -9.10 24.19
CA MET A 1 -7.67 -9.41 22.76
C MET A 1 -8.97 -8.78 22.28
N LYS A 2 -8.96 -8.00 21.19
CA LYS A 2 -10.20 -7.43 20.63
C LYS A 2 -10.94 -8.52 19.84
N ASP A 3 -12.27 -8.54 19.91
CA ASP A 3 -13.09 -9.38 19.03
C ASP A 3 -13.08 -8.85 17.58
N PHE A 4 -13.62 -9.65 16.66
CA PHE A 4 -13.66 -9.33 15.24
C PHE A 4 -14.44 -8.04 14.93
N PHE A 5 -15.62 -7.84 15.53
CA PHE A 5 -16.46 -6.66 15.25
C PHE A 5 -15.79 -5.37 15.73
N SER A 6 -15.17 -5.42 16.91
CA SER A 6 -14.38 -4.32 17.46
C SER A 6 -13.18 -3.99 16.56
N ALA A 7 -12.42 -4.99 16.12
CA ALA A 7 -11.29 -4.78 15.21
C ALA A 7 -11.71 -4.20 13.85
N ALA A 8 -12.83 -4.69 13.29
CA ALA A 8 -13.36 -4.20 12.02
C ALA A 8 -13.84 -2.73 12.12
N LYS A 9 -14.48 -2.36 13.24
CA LYS A 9 -14.92 -0.99 13.51
C LYS A 9 -13.76 -0.01 13.67
N ASP A 10 -12.68 -0.43 14.32
CA ASP A 10 -11.52 0.42 14.59
C ASP A 10 -10.67 0.67 13.35
N ARG A 11 -10.73 -0.19 12.33
CA ARG A 11 -10.01 0.00 11.07
C ARG A 11 -10.56 1.21 10.30
N ARG A 12 -9.71 2.22 10.11
CA ARG A 12 -10.00 3.43 9.33
C ARG A 12 -8.99 3.64 8.20
N THR A 13 -9.33 4.53 7.28
CA THR A 13 -8.36 5.07 6.32
C THR A 13 -7.59 6.20 6.99
N TYR A 14 -6.27 6.12 7.00
CA TYR A 14 -5.38 7.14 7.55
C TYR A 14 -4.57 7.77 6.41
N TYR A 15 -4.61 9.10 6.31
CA TYR A 15 -3.80 9.86 5.34
C TYR A 15 -2.56 10.51 6.00
N GLY A 16 -2.62 10.78 7.31
CA GLY A 16 -1.45 11.17 8.09
C GLY A 16 -0.70 9.91 8.50
N ILE A 17 0.27 9.50 7.69
CA ILE A 17 1.09 8.32 7.91
C ILE A 17 2.55 8.72 8.20
N SER A 18 3.26 7.88 8.95
CA SER A 18 4.66 8.09 9.33
C SER A 18 5.58 7.22 8.47
N GLY A 19 6.80 7.71 8.26
CA GLY A 19 7.92 6.98 7.66
C GLY A 19 8.61 6.05 8.66
N GLU A 20 7.99 5.82 9.82
CA GLU A 20 8.46 4.90 10.86
C GLU A 20 7.44 3.79 11.09
N SER A 21 7.93 2.57 11.29
CA SER A 21 7.10 1.41 11.62
C SER A 21 7.26 1.02 13.08
N PRO A 22 6.16 0.72 13.80
CA PRO A 22 6.22 0.20 15.18
C PRO A 22 6.65 -1.28 15.25
N VAL A 23 6.84 -1.93 14.11
CA VAL A 23 7.21 -3.35 13.99
C VAL A 23 8.29 -3.53 12.92
N SER A 24 9.03 -4.64 12.95
CA SER A 24 10.07 -4.94 11.96
C SER A 24 9.51 -5.25 10.57
N ASP A 25 10.35 -5.12 9.55
CA ASP A 25 10.05 -5.51 8.16
C ASP A 25 9.56 -6.95 8.04
N ASP A 26 10.19 -7.87 8.78
CA ASP A 26 9.78 -9.28 8.80
C ASP A 26 8.35 -9.43 9.33
N ARG A 27 7.98 -8.64 10.35
CA ARG A 27 6.62 -8.67 10.88
C ARG A 27 5.62 -8.07 9.89
N ILE A 28 5.97 -7.02 9.17
CA ILE A 28 5.12 -6.47 8.09
C ILE A 28 4.90 -7.52 7.01
N LYS A 29 5.97 -8.17 6.55
CA LYS A 29 5.92 -9.22 5.55
C LYS A 29 5.05 -10.39 5.99
N GLU A 30 5.18 -10.82 7.24
CA GLU A 30 4.34 -11.87 7.83
C GLU A 30 2.86 -11.50 7.82
N ILE A 31 2.52 -10.27 8.24
CA ILE A 31 1.13 -9.78 8.27
C ILE A 31 0.53 -9.78 6.86
N VAL A 32 1.25 -9.24 5.88
CA VAL A 32 0.79 -9.19 4.48
C VAL A 32 0.63 -10.61 3.92
N TYR A 33 1.61 -11.49 4.14
CA TYR A 33 1.55 -12.89 3.70
C TYR A 33 0.36 -13.62 4.31
N PHE A 34 0.16 -13.51 5.63
CA PHE A 34 -0.94 -14.14 6.33
C PHE A 34 -2.30 -13.67 5.78
N ALA A 35 -2.46 -12.36 5.61
CA ALA A 35 -3.70 -11.79 5.09
C ALA A 35 -4.01 -12.29 3.67
N VAL A 36 -3.02 -12.30 2.78
CA VAL A 36 -3.20 -12.77 1.39
C VAL A 36 -3.47 -14.27 1.33
N LYS A 37 -2.73 -15.08 2.10
CA LYS A 37 -2.86 -16.55 2.10
C LYS A 37 -4.21 -17.03 2.59
N HIS A 38 -4.79 -16.34 3.59
CA HIS A 38 -6.00 -16.78 4.26
C HIS A 38 -7.26 -16.06 3.78
N ALA A 39 -7.13 -15.08 2.88
CA ALA A 39 -8.27 -14.50 2.20
C ALA A 39 -8.91 -15.55 1.24
N PRO A 40 -10.23 -15.78 1.31
CA PRO A 40 -10.88 -16.73 0.42
C PRO A 40 -10.89 -16.19 -1.02
N SER A 41 -10.74 -17.10 -1.99
CA SER A 41 -10.88 -16.81 -3.42
C SER A 41 -11.88 -17.77 -4.06
N ALA A 42 -12.58 -17.34 -5.10
CA ALA A 42 -13.51 -18.19 -5.85
C ALA A 42 -12.81 -19.48 -6.31
N PHE A 43 -13.42 -20.64 -6.05
CA PHE A 43 -12.87 -21.96 -6.38
C PHE A 43 -11.44 -22.20 -5.85
N ASN A 44 -11.01 -21.48 -4.81
CA ASN A 44 -9.63 -21.51 -4.31
C ASN A 44 -8.57 -21.21 -5.39
N CYS A 45 -8.91 -20.41 -6.41
CA CYS A 45 -8.02 -20.10 -7.53
C CYS A 45 -6.77 -19.31 -7.11
N GLN A 46 -6.84 -18.59 -5.98
CA GLN A 46 -5.73 -17.82 -5.41
C GLN A 46 -5.03 -16.94 -6.46
N SER A 47 -5.80 -16.21 -7.26
CA SER A 47 -5.27 -15.33 -8.30
C SER A 47 -4.58 -14.08 -7.75
N GLY A 48 -4.92 -13.67 -6.52
CA GLY A 48 -4.31 -12.52 -5.86
C GLY A 48 -2.79 -12.65 -5.71
N ARG A 49 -2.08 -11.58 -6.05
CA ARG A 49 -0.63 -11.40 -5.85
C ARG A 49 -0.40 -10.09 -5.11
N ALA A 50 0.56 -10.08 -4.20
CA ALA A 50 0.97 -8.87 -3.50
C ALA A 50 2.48 -8.64 -3.66
N VAL A 51 2.86 -7.39 -3.90
CA VAL A 51 4.25 -6.93 -3.86
C VAL A 51 4.38 -5.94 -2.72
N LEU A 52 5.24 -6.26 -1.76
CA LEU A 52 5.56 -5.39 -0.63
C LEU A 52 6.82 -4.59 -0.97
N LEU A 53 6.71 -3.27 -0.92
CA LEU A 53 7.80 -2.32 -1.13
C LEU A 53 8.08 -1.58 0.17
N LEU A 54 9.33 -1.62 0.63
CA LEU A 54 9.83 -0.96 1.84
C LEU A 54 11.11 -0.19 1.49
N GLY A 55 11.48 0.81 2.31
CA GLY A 55 12.69 1.62 2.12
C GLY A 55 12.79 2.19 0.70
N ASP A 56 13.97 2.08 0.08
CA ASP A 56 14.25 2.63 -1.25
C ASP A 56 13.28 2.16 -2.34
N HIS A 57 12.69 0.97 -2.21
CA HIS A 57 11.69 0.47 -3.16
C HIS A 57 10.33 1.18 -3.02
N HIS A 58 9.96 1.58 -1.80
CA HIS A 58 8.78 2.41 -1.56
C HIS A 58 8.97 3.80 -2.18
N ASP A 59 10.11 4.43 -1.91
CA ASP A 59 10.44 5.75 -2.43
C ASP A 59 10.52 5.76 -3.96
N GLY A 60 11.20 4.75 -4.52
CA GLY A 60 11.31 4.57 -5.96
C GLY A 60 9.94 4.40 -6.64
N PHE A 61 9.01 3.68 -6.01
CA PHE A 61 7.65 3.54 -6.54
C PHE A 61 6.92 4.89 -6.60
N TRP A 62 6.96 5.69 -5.54
CA TRP A 62 6.28 6.99 -5.55
C TRP A 62 6.94 7.99 -6.51
N HIS A 63 8.25 7.88 -6.75
CA HIS A 63 8.91 8.60 -7.83
C HIS A 63 8.34 8.21 -9.21
N ILE A 64 8.20 6.90 -9.49
CA ILE A 64 7.61 6.41 -10.75
C ILE A 64 6.18 6.93 -10.91
N VAL A 65 5.37 6.90 -9.84
CA VAL A 65 3.99 7.41 -9.85
C VAL A 65 3.96 8.90 -10.18
N ARG A 66 4.84 9.70 -9.57
CA ARG A 66 4.95 11.14 -9.83
C ARG A 66 5.26 11.43 -11.29
N GLU A 67 6.27 10.76 -11.86
CA GLU A 67 6.68 10.96 -13.25
C GLU A 67 5.63 10.47 -14.25
N ALA A 68 4.90 9.40 -13.93
CA ALA A 68 3.78 8.94 -14.75
C ALA A 68 2.65 9.97 -14.78
N LEU A 69 2.30 10.56 -13.63
CA LEU A 69 1.21 11.54 -13.54
C LEU A 69 1.56 12.89 -14.16
N ARG A 70 2.82 13.31 -14.13
CA ARG A 70 3.28 14.53 -14.82
C ARG A 70 3.02 14.50 -16.33
N LYS A 71 2.99 13.33 -16.95
CA LYS A 71 2.68 13.16 -18.38
C LYS A 71 1.20 13.32 -18.70
N ILE A 72 0.33 13.25 -17.69
CA ILE A 72 -1.13 13.25 -17.84
C ILE A 72 -1.75 14.56 -17.35
N VAL A 73 -1.24 15.10 -16.24
CA VAL A 73 -1.79 16.29 -15.59
C VAL A 73 -1.05 17.53 -16.09
N PRO A 74 -1.76 18.57 -16.58
CA PRO A 74 -1.14 19.84 -16.97
C PRO A 74 -0.28 20.44 -15.85
N ALA A 75 0.87 20.99 -16.22
CA ALA A 75 1.87 21.45 -15.27
C ALA A 75 1.32 22.49 -14.28
N GLU A 76 0.44 23.40 -14.73
CA GLU A 76 -0.14 24.45 -13.88
C GLU A 76 -1.07 23.89 -12.80
N ARG A 77 -1.54 22.64 -12.97
CA ARG A 77 -2.47 21.95 -12.05
C ARG A 77 -1.80 20.81 -11.29
N PHE A 78 -0.49 20.62 -11.43
CA PHE A 78 0.20 19.46 -10.84
C PHE A 78 0.43 19.62 -9.33
N GLY A 79 0.55 20.83 -8.80
CA GLY A 79 0.88 21.09 -7.39
C GLY A 79 0.02 20.31 -6.36
N PRO A 80 -1.32 20.28 -6.48
CA PRO A 80 -2.16 19.47 -5.59
C PRO A 80 -1.93 17.96 -5.71
N THR A 81 -1.60 17.46 -6.89
CA THR A 81 -1.26 16.04 -7.11
C THR A 81 0.08 15.71 -6.47
N ASP A 82 1.07 16.57 -6.64
CA ASP A 82 2.41 16.40 -6.07
C ASP A 82 2.35 16.31 -4.54
N LYS A 83 1.62 17.22 -3.89
CA LYS A 83 1.40 17.21 -2.44
C LYS A 83 0.72 15.93 -1.93
N LYS A 84 -0.19 15.35 -2.72
CA LYS A 84 -0.81 14.06 -2.36
C LYS A 84 0.19 12.91 -2.45
N ILE A 85 1.01 12.92 -3.49
CA ILE A 85 2.08 11.92 -3.65
C ILE A 85 3.06 12.02 -2.49
N ASP A 86 3.47 13.23 -2.10
CA ASP A 86 4.33 13.45 -0.93
C ASP A 86 3.72 12.85 0.34
N GLY A 87 2.41 13.01 0.53
CA GLY A 87 1.71 12.41 1.66
C GLY A 87 1.71 10.88 1.66
N PHE A 88 1.67 10.24 0.48
CA PHE A 88 1.76 8.78 0.39
C PHE A 88 3.19 8.25 0.50
N ALA A 89 4.16 8.99 -0.06
CA ALA A 89 5.59 8.70 0.04
C ALA A 89 6.16 8.94 1.44
N ALA A 90 5.46 9.70 2.28
CA ALA A 90 5.80 9.85 3.69
C ALA A 90 5.50 8.59 4.53
N GLY A 91 4.88 7.57 3.95
CA GLY A 91 4.61 6.30 4.64
C GLY A 91 5.86 5.43 4.77
N TYR A 92 5.78 4.38 5.60
CA TYR A 92 6.86 3.41 5.75
C TYR A 92 7.03 2.47 4.54
N GLY A 93 5.93 2.21 3.83
CA GLY A 93 5.89 1.17 2.82
C GLY A 93 4.63 1.18 1.97
N THR A 94 4.63 0.37 0.92
CA THR A 94 3.50 0.24 0.00
C THR A 94 3.25 -1.22 -0.35
N VAL A 95 1.99 -1.63 -0.35
CA VAL A 95 1.56 -2.94 -0.84
C VAL A 95 0.83 -2.74 -2.15
N LEU A 96 1.35 -3.34 -3.22
CA LEU A 96 0.72 -3.36 -4.53
C LEU A 96 -0.01 -4.70 -4.69
N PHE A 97 -1.31 -4.65 -4.90
CA PHE A 97 -2.14 -5.85 -5.14
C PHE A 97 -2.42 -6.01 -6.64
N PHE A 98 -2.27 -7.23 -7.12
CA PHE A 98 -2.49 -7.63 -8.52
C PHE A 98 -3.33 -8.90 -8.58
N GLU A 99 -3.95 -9.14 -9.73
CA GLU A 99 -4.66 -10.38 -10.04
C GLU A 99 -3.95 -11.09 -11.19
N ASP A 100 -3.61 -12.36 -10.99
CA ASP A 100 -3.05 -13.22 -12.02
C ASP A 100 -4.13 -13.55 -13.07
N LYS A 101 -3.83 -13.29 -14.34
CA LYS A 101 -4.77 -13.44 -15.47
C LYS A 101 -4.55 -14.73 -16.28
N ARG A 102 -3.79 -15.67 -15.75
CA ARG A 102 -3.52 -16.96 -16.42
C ARG A 102 -4.76 -17.84 -16.51
#